data_AF-A0A8M2BLZ2-F1
#
_entry.id   AF-A0A8M2BLZ2-F1
#
_cell.length_a   1.000
_cell.length_b   1.000
_cell.length_c   1.000
_cell.angle_alpha   90.00
_cell.angle_beta   90.00
_cell.angle_gamma   90.00
#
_symmetry.space_group_name_H-M   'P 1'
#
loop_
_entity.id
_entity.type
_entity.pdbx_description
1 polymer ?
#
loop_
_entity_poly.entity_id
_entity_poly.type
_entity_poly.pdbx_seq_one_letter_code
_entity_poly.pdbx_strand_id
1 'polypeptide(L)'
;MISFIKGGMKVRNSYQIYKELHTILKSSGYVQGDNHGHFEGGVKLGIGAFNLMLSLLPTRTLRLLEFVGFSGNKEFGLEQLQEGCSEHTFRSFLCNMLLLCYHTFMSFILGTGEGDVEDAEKLLQPYLKKYPKGSIFLFFAGRIEEIKGNLDAAIKRFEECCEAQQDWKQFHHMCYWELMWCFTYKRHWKMAYFYADLLSKENNWSKVKG
;
A
#
# COMPACT_ATOMS: atom_id res chain seq x y z
N MET A 1 11.03 -23.03 12.42
CA MET A 1 10.73 -23.74 11.15
C MET A 1 9.26 -24.15 11.03
N ILE A 2 8.69 -24.90 11.98
CA ILE A 2 7.27 -25.34 11.92
C ILE A 2 6.28 -24.15 11.80
N SER A 3 6.52 -23.06 12.54
CA SER A 3 5.71 -21.83 12.46
C SER A 3 5.69 -21.20 11.06
N PHE A 4 6.82 -21.23 10.36
CA PHE A 4 6.95 -20.70 9.00
C PHE A 4 6.14 -21.54 7.99
N ILE A 5 6.25 -22.87 8.06
CA ILE A 5 5.48 -23.79 7.22
C ILE A 5 3.97 -23.62 7.48
N LYS A 6 3.56 -23.55 8.75
CA LYS A 6 2.16 -23.27 9.13
C LYS A 6 1.69 -21.91 8.60
N GLY A 7 2.55 -20.89 8.64
CA GLY A 7 2.27 -19.57 8.05
C GLY A 7 2.01 -19.67 6.54
N GLY A 8 2.90 -20.32 5.80
CA GLY A 8 2.74 -20.53 4.36
C GLY A 8 1.46 -21.28 3.99
N MET A 9 1.12 -22.33 4.75
CA MET A 9 -0.14 -23.07 4.54
C MET A 9 -1.38 -22.19 4.80
N LYS A 10 -1.36 -21.32 5.81
CA LYS A 10 -2.47 -20.38 6.07
C LYS A 10 -2.65 -19.39 4.92
N VAL A 11 -1.56 -18.80 4.45
CA VAL A 11 -1.56 -17.89 3.29
C VAL A 11 -2.13 -18.59 2.06
N ARG A 12 -1.78 -19.87 1.85
CA ARG A 12 -2.30 -20.69 0.75
C ARG A 12 -3.80 -20.89 0.85
N ASN A 13 -4.28 -21.29 2.02
CA ASN A 13 -5.70 -21.53 2.22
C ASN A 13 -6.50 -20.24 2.00
N SER A 14 -6.01 -19.10 2.51
CA SER A 14 -6.64 -17.80 2.24
C SER A 14 -6.70 -17.48 0.75
N TYR A 15 -5.61 -17.68 0.01
CA TYR A 15 -5.59 -17.45 -1.43
C TYR A 15 -6.57 -18.35 -2.18
N GLN A 16 -6.66 -19.65 -1.85
CA GLN A 16 -7.61 -20.56 -2.49
C GLN A 16 -9.06 -20.17 -2.20
N ILE A 17 -9.39 -19.76 -0.98
CA ILE A 17 -10.72 -19.24 -0.64
C ILE A 17 -11.06 -18.04 -1.54
N TYR A 18 -10.16 -17.07 -1.69
CA TYR A 18 -10.42 -15.93 -2.59
C TYR A 18 -10.59 -16.34 -4.05
N LYS A 19 -9.84 -17.35 -4.53
CA LYS A 19 -10.03 -17.90 -5.88
C LYS A 19 -11.41 -18.55 -6.04
N GLU A 20 -11.84 -19.36 -5.08
CA GLU A 20 -13.17 -19.98 -5.10
C GLU A 20 -14.28 -18.93 -5.08
N LEU A 21 -14.16 -17.92 -4.21
CA LEU A 21 -15.12 -16.81 -4.15
C LEU A 21 -15.13 -16.00 -5.45
N HIS A 22 -13.97 -15.82 -6.10
CA HIS A 22 -13.87 -15.17 -7.40
C HIS A 22 -14.54 -15.98 -8.51
N THR A 23 -14.40 -17.31 -8.48
CA THR A 23 -15.11 -18.20 -9.39
C THR A 23 -16.63 -18.14 -9.17
N ILE A 24 -17.09 -18.10 -7.91
CA ILE A 24 -18.51 -17.93 -7.58
C ILE A 24 -19.02 -16.59 -8.11
N LEU A 25 -18.29 -15.49 -7.86
CA LEU A 25 -18.64 -14.16 -8.33
C LEU A 25 -18.81 -14.09 -9.85
N LYS A 26 -18.01 -14.84 -10.62
CA LYS A 26 -18.08 -14.93 -12.08
C LYS A 26 -19.07 -15.99 -12.60
N SER A 27 -19.66 -16.80 -11.72
CA SER A 27 -20.55 -17.88 -12.14
C SER A 27 -21.91 -17.35 -12.56
N SER A 28 -22.49 -17.93 -13.62
CA SER A 28 -23.83 -17.53 -14.11
C SER A 28 -24.95 -17.85 -13.13
N GLY A 29 -24.73 -18.78 -12.19
CA GLY A 29 -25.69 -19.15 -11.16
C GLY A 29 -25.67 -18.27 -9.91
N TYR A 30 -24.73 -17.34 -9.80
CA TYR A 30 -24.65 -16.45 -8.65
C TYR A 30 -25.74 -15.37 -8.73
N VAL A 31 -26.61 -15.34 -7.71
CA VAL A 31 -27.67 -14.35 -7.58
C VAL A 31 -27.17 -13.20 -6.70
N GLN A 32 -27.23 -11.98 -7.23
CA GLN A 32 -26.86 -10.77 -6.51
C GLN A 32 -27.93 -10.44 -5.45
N GLY A 33 -27.56 -10.55 -4.18
CA GLY A 33 -28.38 -10.07 -3.06
C GLY A 33 -27.97 -8.67 -2.60
N ASP A 34 -28.62 -8.16 -1.55
CA ASP A 34 -28.41 -6.79 -1.03
C ASP A 34 -26.94 -6.49 -0.64
N ASN A 35 -26.19 -7.51 -0.23
CA ASN A 35 -24.78 -7.39 0.16
C ASN A 35 -23.78 -7.63 -0.98
N HIS A 36 -24.24 -7.67 -2.24
CA HIS A 36 -23.40 -8.00 -3.39
C HIS A 36 -22.18 -7.08 -3.50
N GLY A 37 -22.35 -5.76 -3.42
CA GLY A 37 -21.22 -4.81 -3.54
C GLY A 37 -20.14 -5.00 -2.48
N HIS A 38 -20.53 -5.36 -1.24
CA HIS A 38 -19.57 -5.70 -0.18
C HIS A 38 -18.83 -7.00 -0.44
N PHE A 39 -19.54 -8.02 -0.96
CA PHE A 39 -18.96 -9.29 -1.34
C PHE A 39 -17.97 -9.11 -2.50
N GLU A 40 -18.43 -8.49 -3.60
CA GLU A 40 -17.62 -8.23 -4.79
C GLU A 40 -16.38 -7.40 -4.43
N GLY A 41 -16.54 -6.27 -3.74
CA GLY A 41 -15.41 -5.45 -3.30
C GLY A 41 -14.44 -6.21 -2.39
N GLY A 42 -14.95 -7.10 -1.53
CA GLY A 42 -14.12 -7.96 -0.69
C GLY A 42 -13.33 -9.01 -1.48
N VAL A 43 -13.95 -9.63 -2.48
CA VAL A 43 -13.32 -10.61 -3.37
C VAL A 43 -12.25 -9.93 -4.22
N LYS A 44 -12.59 -8.81 -4.86
CA LYS A 44 -11.67 -7.99 -5.68
C LYS A 44 -10.45 -7.52 -4.89
N LEU A 45 -10.67 -7.03 -3.66
CA LEU A 45 -9.58 -6.68 -2.74
C LEU A 45 -8.65 -7.86 -2.49
N GLY A 46 -9.20 -9.01 -2.09
CA GLY A 46 -8.39 -10.18 -1.74
C GLY A 46 -7.64 -10.75 -2.94
N ILE A 47 -8.34 -11.01 -4.04
CA ILE A 47 -7.74 -11.59 -5.24
C ILE A 47 -6.72 -10.65 -5.88
N GLY A 48 -7.02 -9.34 -5.90
CA GLY A 48 -6.15 -8.28 -6.39
C GLY A 48 -4.87 -8.19 -5.56
N ALA A 49 -5.01 -8.11 -4.23
CA ALA A 49 -3.88 -8.07 -3.30
C ALA A 49 -2.98 -9.30 -3.41
N PHE A 50 -3.54 -10.52 -3.45
CA PHE A 50 -2.74 -11.73 -3.57
C PHE A 50 -1.99 -11.81 -4.90
N ASN A 51 -2.67 -11.53 -6.02
CA ASN A 51 -2.03 -11.59 -7.34
C ASN A 51 -0.93 -10.55 -7.49
N LEU A 52 -1.14 -9.34 -6.98
CA LEU A 52 -0.14 -8.28 -6.95
C LEU A 52 1.03 -8.63 -6.03
N MET A 53 0.78 -9.03 -4.78
CA MET A 53 1.86 -9.35 -3.85
C MET A 53 2.71 -10.53 -4.34
N LEU A 54 2.08 -11.57 -4.89
CA LEU A 54 2.80 -12.73 -5.43
C LEU A 54 3.63 -12.37 -6.67
N SER A 55 3.13 -11.49 -7.55
CA SER A 55 3.88 -11.08 -8.75
C SER A 55 5.09 -10.22 -8.43
N LEU A 56 5.10 -9.55 -7.26
CA LEU A 56 6.20 -8.71 -6.78
C LEU A 56 7.26 -9.48 -5.97
N LEU A 57 7.06 -10.77 -5.70
CA LEU A 57 8.05 -11.57 -4.98
C LEU A 57 9.30 -11.82 -5.84
N PRO A 58 10.51 -11.83 -5.23
CA PRO A 58 11.72 -12.21 -5.94
C PRO A 58 11.59 -13.59 -6.58
N THR A 59 12.12 -13.76 -7.80
CA THR A 59 11.94 -14.98 -8.63
C THR A 59 12.29 -16.29 -7.90
N ARG A 60 13.26 -16.26 -6.99
CA ARG A 60 13.62 -17.44 -6.17
C ARG A 60 12.50 -17.83 -5.21
N THR A 61 11.90 -16.85 -4.55
CA THR A 61 10.76 -17.05 -3.65
C THR A 61 9.52 -17.47 -4.43
N LEU A 62 9.28 -16.84 -5.59
CA LEU A 62 8.16 -17.19 -6.46
C LEU A 62 8.22 -18.64 -6.94
N ARG A 63 9.38 -19.11 -7.44
CA ARG A 63 9.56 -20.51 -7.87
C ARG A 63 9.25 -21.54 -6.78
N LEU A 64 9.60 -21.24 -5.53
CA LEU A 64 9.26 -22.10 -4.39
C LEU A 64 7.76 -22.14 -4.10
N LEU A 65 7.05 -21.03 -4.33
CA LEU A 65 5.60 -20.93 -4.11
C LEU A 65 4.78 -21.47 -5.29
N GLU A 66 5.25 -21.30 -6.52
CA GLU A 66 4.66 -21.87 -7.75
C GLU A 66 4.60 -23.39 -7.68
N PHE A 67 5.65 -24.02 -7.16
CA PHE A 67 5.65 -25.46 -6.89
C PHE A 67 4.50 -25.91 -5.97
N VAL A 68 4.02 -25.02 -5.09
CA VAL A 68 2.90 -25.25 -4.16
C VAL A 68 1.55 -24.76 -4.75
N GLY A 69 1.55 -24.25 -5.98
CA GLY A 69 0.35 -23.80 -6.70
C GLY A 69 0.01 -22.32 -6.54
N PHE A 70 0.99 -21.47 -6.18
CA PHE A 70 0.83 -20.02 -6.20
C PHE A 70 1.44 -19.41 -7.45
N SER A 71 0.65 -18.72 -8.25
CA SER A 71 1.14 -17.85 -9.32
C SER A 71 0.46 -16.50 -9.19
N GLY A 72 1.24 -15.42 -9.14
CA GLY A 72 0.71 -14.06 -9.17
C GLY A 72 0.69 -13.52 -10.59
N ASN A 73 -0.44 -12.93 -11.00
CA ASN A 73 -0.51 -12.16 -12.23
C ASN A 73 -0.68 -10.67 -11.88
N LYS A 74 0.33 -9.85 -12.17
CA LYS A 74 0.36 -8.44 -11.77
C LYS A 74 -0.78 -7.65 -12.40
N GLU A 75 -0.94 -7.76 -13.72
CA GLU A 75 -1.91 -7.02 -14.51
C GLU A 75 -3.33 -7.33 -14.05
N PHE A 76 -3.64 -8.62 -13.87
CA PHE A 76 -4.89 -9.07 -13.29
C PHE A 76 -5.07 -8.57 -11.85
N GLY A 77 -4.00 -8.58 -11.04
CA GLY A 77 -4.03 -8.05 -9.69
C GLY A 77 -4.42 -6.57 -9.64
N LEU A 78 -3.83 -5.75 -10.51
CA LEU A 78 -4.12 -4.33 -10.65
C LEU A 78 -5.53 -4.07 -11.18
N GLU A 79 -5.95 -4.81 -12.21
CA GLU A 79 -7.31 -4.74 -12.76
C GLU A 79 -8.37 -5.00 -11.68
N GLN A 80 -8.20 -6.06 -10.89
CA GLN A 80 -9.15 -6.40 -9.83
C GLN A 80 -9.18 -5.35 -8.71
N LEU A 81 -8.03 -4.78 -8.34
CA LEU A 81 -8.00 -3.66 -7.38
C LEU A 81 -8.69 -2.42 -7.94
N GLN A 82 -8.46 -2.10 -9.22
CA GLN A 82 -9.06 -0.94 -9.90
C GLN A 82 -10.59 -1.08 -9.96
N GLU A 83 -11.08 -2.24 -10.36
CA GLU A 83 -12.50 -2.54 -10.33
C GLU A 83 -13.06 -2.54 -8.90
N GLY A 84 -12.27 -2.96 -7.92
CA GLY A 84 -12.66 -2.95 -6.51
C GLY A 84 -12.85 -1.54 -5.94
N CYS A 85 -12.31 -0.51 -6.60
CA CYS A 85 -12.47 0.89 -6.21
C CYS A 85 -13.80 1.52 -6.65
N SER A 86 -14.62 0.86 -7.47
CA SER A 86 -15.84 1.44 -8.05
C SER A 86 -16.91 1.81 -7.01
N GLU A 87 -17.01 1.00 -5.95
CA GLU A 87 -18.03 1.15 -4.92
C GLU A 87 -17.63 2.15 -3.81
N HIS A 88 -18.60 2.65 -3.05
CA HIS A 88 -18.34 3.53 -1.88
C HIS A 88 -18.26 2.75 -0.56
N THR A 89 -17.49 1.67 -0.53
CA THR A 89 -17.32 0.83 0.66
C THR A 89 -15.92 0.97 1.28
N PHE A 90 -15.77 0.50 2.52
CA PHE A 90 -14.46 0.39 3.16
C PHE A 90 -13.49 -0.52 2.37
N ARG A 91 -14.00 -1.55 1.69
CA ARG A 91 -13.16 -2.43 0.85
C ARG A 91 -12.62 -1.68 -0.36
N SER A 92 -13.43 -0.83 -0.96
CA SER A 92 -13.03 0.04 -2.08
C SER A 92 -11.95 1.04 -1.68
N PHE A 93 -12.06 1.59 -0.46
CA PHE A 93 -11.00 2.38 0.15
C PHE A 93 -9.70 1.57 0.30
N LEU A 94 -9.77 0.33 0.81
CA LEU A 94 -8.59 -0.52 0.94
C LEU A 94 -7.96 -0.88 -0.43
N CYS A 95 -8.77 -1.12 -1.47
CA CYS A 95 -8.27 -1.32 -2.83
C CYS A 95 -7.50 -0.09 -3.30
N ASN A 96 -8.05 1.11 -3.09
CA ASN A 96 -7.42 2.36 -3.47
C ASN A 96 -6.09 2.57 -2.72
N MET A 97 -6.06 2.28 -1.41
CA MET A 97 -4.83 2.37 -0.62
C MET A 97 -3.75 1.39 -1.10
N LEU A 98 -4.13 0.17 -1.50
CA LEU A 98 -3.17 -0.79 -2.06
C LEU A 98 -2.62 -0.34 -3.41
N LEU A 99 -3.45 0.24 -4.28
CA LEU A 99 -2.99 0.84 -5.53
C LEU A 99 -2.05 2.02 -5.27
N LEU A 100 -2.38 2.91 -4.34
CA LEU A 100 -1.48 4.00 -3.94
C LEU A 100 -0.15 3.46 -3.44
N CYS A 101 -0.14 2.46 -2.55
CA CYS A 101 1.09 1.81 -2.09
C CYS A 101 1.89 1.20 -3.24
N TYR A 102 1.23 0.57 -4.21
CA TYR A 102 1.88 0.00 -5.38
C TYR A 102 2.58 1.07 -6.21
N HIS A 103 1.85 2.11 -6.62
CA HIS A 103 2.37 3.14 -7.50
C HIS A 103 3.39 4.07 -6.84
N THR A 104 3.33 4.27 -5.51
CA THR A 104 4.20 5.24 -4.79
C THR A 104 5.33 4.63 -3.98
N PHE A 105 5.23 3.35 -3.59
CA PHE A 105 6.25 2.67 -2.78
C PHE A 105 6.78 1.40 -3.44
N MET A 106 5.92 0.43 -3.78
CA MET A 106 6.39 -0.90 -4.19
C MET A 106 7.20 -0.84 -5.49
N SER A 107 6.72 -0.12 -6.49
CA SER A 107 7.42 0.08 -7.77
C SER A 107 8.81 0.70 -7.61
N PHE A 108 8.95 1.64 -6.68
CA PHE A 108 10.20 2.34 -6.38
C PHE A 108 11.16 1.47 -5.57
N ILE A 109 10.68 0.79 -4.53
CA ILE A 109 11.49 -0.08 -3.67
C ILE A 109 12.05 -1.27 -4.47
N LEU A 110 11.23 -1.84 -5.37
CA LEU A 110 11.63 -2.96 -6.22
C LEU A 110 12.38 -2.52 -7.48
N GLY A 111 12.46 -1.20 -7.74
CA GLY A 111 13.13 -0.66 -8.92
C GLY A 111 12.53 -1.10 -10.24
N THR A 112 11.23 -1.44 -10.28
CA THR A 112 10.57 -1.90 -11.51
C THR A 112 10.30 -0.75 -12.46
N GLY A 113 10.13 0.47 -11.94
CA GLY A 113 9.76 1.65 -12.74
C GLY A 113 8.33 1.61 -13.29
N GLU A 114 7.53 0.62 -12.89
CA GLU A 114 6.16 0.39 -13.38
C GLU A 114 5.09 1.15 -12.59
N GLY A 115 5.51 1.95 -11.61
CA GLY A 115 4.62 2.84 -10.87
C GLY A 115 4.26 4.04 -11.73
N ASP A 116 3.01 4.49 -11.63
CA ASP A 116 2.50 5.63 -12.39
C ASP A 116 2.08 6.71 -11.39
N VAL A 117 2.80 7.83 -11.41
CA VAL A 117 2.55 8.94 -10.48
C VAL A 117 1.25 9.68 -10.82
N GLU A 118 0.84 9.69 -12.09
CA GLU A 118 -0.41 10.33 -12.53
C GLU A 118 -1.61 9.51 -12.06
N ASP A 119 -1.52 8.18 -12.13
CA ASP A 119 -2.57 7.31 -11.62
C ASP A 119 -2.66 7.38 -10.09
N ALA A 120 -1.52 7.44 -9.38
CA ALA A 120 -1.50 7.69 -7.94
C ALA A 120 -2.19 9.02 -7.60
N GLU A 121 -1.94 10.08 -8.35
CA GLU A 121 -2.61 11.36 -8.17
C GLU A 121 -4.12 11.26 -8.42
N LYS A 122 -4.56 10.67 -9.54
CA LYS A 122 -5.99 10.47 -9.85
C LYS A 122 -6.70 9.68 -8.76
N LEU A 123 -6.07 8.62 -8.23
CA LEU A 123 -6.62 7.80 -7.15
C LEU A 123 -6.78 8.59 -5.84
N LEU A 124 -5.87 9.51 -5.55
CA LEU A 124 -5.83 10.26 -4.30
C LEU A 124 -6.76 11.50 -4.30
N GLN A 125 -6.90 12.19 -5.43
CA GLN A 125 -7.62 13.48 -5.53
C GLN A 125 -9.04 13.46 -4.93
N PRO A 126 -9.90 12.45 -5.16
CA PRO A 126 -11.23 12.40 -4.55
C PRO A 126 -11.19 12.38 -3.02
N TYR A 127 -10.19 11.72 -2.43
CA TYR A 127 -10.04 11.63 -0.98
C TYR A 127 -9.47 12.90 -0.37
N LEU A 128 -8.51 13.56 -1.03
CA LEU A 128 -8.05 14.88 -0.58
C LEU A 128 -9.18 15.92 -0.63
N LYS A 129 -10.04 15.87 -1.65
CA LYS A 129 -11.20 16.76 -1.74
C LYS A 129 -12.21 16.50 -0.61
N LYS A 130 -12.46 15.23 -0.28
CA LYS A 130 -13.44 14.83 0.75
C LYS A 130 -12.90 14.97 2.17
N TYR A 131 -11.61 14.71 2.37
CA TYR A 131 -10.92 14.67 3.65
C TYR A 131 -9.59 15.45 3.58
N PRO A 132 -9.64 16.79 3.45
CA PRO A 132 -8.45 17.62 3.20
C PRO A 132 -7.42 17.58 4.33
N LYS A 133 -7.81 17.14 5.54
CA LYS A 133 -6.92 16.97 6.71
C LYS A 133 -6.72 15.50 7.09
N GLY A 134 -7.08 14.55 6.24
CA GLY A 134 -6.86 13.14 6.54
C GLY A 134 -5.37 12.80 6.43
N SER A 135 -4.73 12.44 7.54
CA SER A 135 -3.28 12.17 7.60
C SER A 135 -2.81 11.16 6.56
N ILE A 136 -3.56 10.08 6.32
CA ILE A 136 -3.21 9.10 5.29
C ILE A 136 -3.17 9.70 3.87
N PHE A 137 -4.10 10.60 3.56
CA PHE A 137 -4.17 11.25 2.25
C PHE A 137 -3.09 12.33 2.12
N LEU A 138 -2.80 13.07 3.19
CA LEU A 138 -1.69 14.03 3.22
C LEU A 138 -0.34 13.33 3.07
N PHE A 139 -0.16 12.17 3.69
CA PHE A 139 1.05 11.36 3.54
C PHE A 139 1.25 10.91 2.09
N PHE A 140 0.23 10.33 1.44
CA PHE A 140 0.33 9.97 0.03
C PHE A 140 0.51 11.19 -0.87
N ALA A 141 -0.08 12.35 -0.54
CA ALA A 141 0.13 13.60 -1.27
C ALA A 141 1.59 14.04 -1.19
N GLY A 142 2.19 14.03 0.00
CA GLY A 142 3.60 14.34 0.20
C GLY A 142 4.50 13.39 -0.58
N ARG A 143 4.19 12.09 -0.55
CA ARG A 143 4.94 11.08 -1.29
C ARG A 143 4.87 11.28 -2.80
N ILE A 144 3.70 11.64 -3.34
CA ILE A 144 3.54 11.96 -4.77
C ILE A 144 4.38 13.18 -5.17
N GLU A 145 4.37 14.24 -4.35
CA GLU A 145 5.20 15.43 -4.61
C GLU A 145 6.70 15.11 -4.54
N GLU A 146 7.11 14.26 -3.61
CA GLU A 146 8.50 13.81 -3.50
C GLU A 146 8.94 13.05 -4.77
N ILE A 147 8.10 12.13 -5.25
CA ILE A 147 8.35 11.38 -6.50
C ILE A 147 8.44 12.31 -7.71
N LYS A 148 7.61 13.36 -7.76
CA LYS A 148 7.66 14.41 -8.79
C LYS A 148 8.91 15.31 -8.68
N GLY A 149 9.68 15.21 -7.60
CA GLY A 149 10.85 16.06 -7.33
C GLY A 149 10.50 17.40 -6.69
N ASN A 150 9.23 17.64 -6.33
CA ASN A 150 8.74 18.88 -5.72
C ASN A 150 8.96 18.86 -4.20
N LEU A 151 10.23 18.80 -3.77
CA LEU A 151 10.60 18.54 -2.37
C LEU A 151 10.02 19.55 -1.37
N ASP A 152 9.90 20.83 -1.73
CA ASP A 152 9.30 21.84 -0.84
C ASP A 152 7.81 21.61 -0.61
N ALA A 153 7.09 21.17 -1.65
CA ALA A 153 5.69 20.79 -1.53
C ALA A 153 5.55 19.50 -0.70
N ALA A 154 6.42 18.51 -0.94
CA ALA A 154 6.45 17.27 -0.18
C ALA A 154 6.64 17.52 1.32
N ILE A 155 7.66 18.31 1.70
CA ILE A 155 7.94 18.68 3.09
C ILE A 155 6.72 19.32 3.74
N LYS A 156 6.12 20.31 3.07
CA LYS A 156 4.92 20.98 3.58
C LYS A 156 3.78 19.99 3.85
N ARG A 157 3.53 19.05 2.93
CA ARG A 157 2.49 18.02 3.10
C ARG A 157 2.78 17.08 4.27
N PHE A 158 4.03 16.67 4.46
CA PHE A 158 4.41 15.81 5.58
C PHE A 158 4.33 16.54 6.94
N GLU A 159 4.65 17.83 6.97
CA GLU A 159 4.46 18.68 8.16
C GLU A 159 2.97 18.85 8.49
N GLU A 160 2.13 19.21 7.50
CA GLU A 160 0.67 19.25 7.64
C GLU A 160 0.10 17.91 8.15
N CYS A 161 0.67 16.80 7.67
CA CYS A 161 0.28 15.47 8.08
C CYS A 161 0.60 15.19 9.56
N CYS A 162 1.76 15.66 10.05
CA CYS A 162 2.12 15.55 11.46
C CYS A 162 1.23 16.40 12.35
N GLU A 163 0.81 17.58 11.88
CA GLU A 163 -0.09 18.48 12.61
C GLU A 163 -1.53 17.97 12.67
N ALA A 164 -1.98 17.23 11.65
CA ALA A 164 -3.36 16.77 11.51
C ALA A 164 -3.83 15.81 12.61
N GLN A 165 -2.92 15.12 13.29
CA GLN A 165 -3.26 14.15 14.34
C GLN A 165 -2.12 14.04 15.37
N GLN A 166 -2.44 13.73 16.63
CA GLN A 166 -1.45 13.59 17.73
C GLN A 166 -1.46 12.20 18.41
N ASP A 167 -2.44 11.35 18.09
CA ASP A 167 -2.67 10.10 18.80
C ASP A 167 -1.81 8.94 18.26
N TRP A 168 -1.59 8.90 16.95
CA TRP A 168 -0.93 7.82 16.25
C TRP A 168 0.54 8.14 15.96
N LYS A 169 1.40 7.98 16.97
CA LYS A 169 2.84 8.28 16.90
C LYS A 169 3.57 7.52 15.79
N GLN A 170 3.18 6.27 15.51
CA GLN A 170 3.80 5.50 14.43
C GLN A 170 3.56 6.14 13.05
N PHE A 171 2.46 6.87 12.89
CA PHE A 171 2.18 7.63 11.68
C PHE A 171 3.09 8.85 11.54
N HIS A 172 3.42 9.50 12.66
CA HIS A 172 4.45 10.55 12.68
C HIS A 172 5.82 10.01 12.29
N HIS A 173 6.18 8.81 12.75
CA HIS A 173 7.45 8.17 12.37
C HIS A 173 7.54 7.92 10.86
N MET A 174 6.43 7.56 10.20
CA MET A 174 6.40 7.47 8.73
C MET A 174 6.67 8.85 8.09
N CYS A 175 6.06 9.92 8.59
CA CYS A 175 6.31 11.27 8.07
C CYS A 175 7.75 11.74 8.32
N TYR A 176 8.31 11.45 9.50
CA TYR A 176 9.70 11.81 9.83
C TYR A 176 10.71 11.09 8.94
N TRP A 177 10.40 9.85 8.54
CA TRP A 177 11.22 9.11 7.58
C TRP A 177 11.28 9.83 6.23
N GLU A 178 10.12 10.22 5.69
CA GLU A 178 10.07 10.94 4.41
C GLU A 178 10.67 12.35 4.51
N LEU A 179 10.46 13.06 5.63
CA LEU A 179 11.07 14.36 5.90
C LEU A 179 12.60 14.27 5.96
N MET A 180 13.15 13.25 6.62
CA MET A 180 14.59 12.99 6.65
C MET A 180 15.15 12.88 5.23
N TRP A 181 14.49 12.11 4.35
CA TRP A 181 14.92 11.95 2.96
C TRP A 181 14.76 13.23 2.14
N CYS A 182 13.63 13.93 2.25
CA CYS A 182 13.42 15.22 1.58
C CYS A 182 14.52 16.24 1.94
N PHE A 183 14.84 16.39 3.23
CA PHE A 183 15.91 17.29 3.66
C PHE A 183 17.31 16.82 3.24
N THR A 184 17.52 15.49 3.17
CA THR A 184 18.77 14.91 2.64
C THR A 184 18.95 15.27 1.17
N TYR A 185 17.91 15.10 0.34
CA TYR A 185 17.94 15.47 -1.07
C TYR A 185 18.15 16.97 -1.28
N LYS A 186 17.62 17.82 -0.38
CA LYS A 186 17.91 19.27 -0.36
C LYS A 186 19.28 19.65 0.22
N ARG A 187 20.06 18.69 0.74
CA ARG A 187 21.35 18.92 1.45
C ARG A 187 21.22 19.77 2.71
N HIS A 188 20.05 19.75 3.35
CA HIS A 188 19.78 20.42 4.62
C HIS A 188 20.11 19.48 5.80
N TRP A 189 21.39 19.18 5.96
CA TRP A 189 21.89 18.12 6.85
C TRP A 189 21.42 18.24 8.31
N LYS A 190 21.30 19.47 8.83
CA LYS A 190 20.83 19.71 10.21
C LYS A 190 19.40 19.22 10.43
N MET A 191 18.51 19.46 9.46
CA MET A 191 17.11 19.01 9.54
C MET A 191 17.00 17.52 9.27
N ALA A 192 17.76 16.98 8.31
CA ALA A 192 17.82 15.54 8.08
C ALA A 192 18.27 14.79 9.34
N TYR A 193 19.34 15.26 10.00
CA TYR A 193 19.83 14.70 11.26
C TYR A 193 18.78 14.79 12.38
N PHE A 194 18.07 15.91 12.49
CA PHE A 194 17.03 16.10 13.50
C PHE A 194 15.94 15.01 13.40
N TYR A 195 15.41 14.74 12.20
CA TYR A 195 14.42 13.68 12.01
C TYR A 195 15.01 12.27 12.18
N ALA A 196 16.25 12.05 11.76
CA ALA A 196 16.94 10.79 11.98
C ALA A 196 17.14 10.48 13.49
N ASP A 197 17.51 11.48 14.28
CA ASP A 197 17.69 11.37 15.74
C ASP A 197 16.36 11.13 16.46
N LEU A 198 15.28 11.84 16.06
CA LEU A 198 13.93 11.57 16.55
C LEU A 198 13.51 10.12 16.30
N LEU A 199 13.69 9.64 15.06
CA LEU A 199 13.41 8.25 14.70
C LEU A 199 14.25 7.27 15.52
N SER A 200 15.54 7.52 15.68
CA SER A 200 16.42 6.62 16.45
C SER A 200 16.00 6.51 17.92
N LYS A 201 15.48 7.59 18.52
CA LYS A 201 15.08 7.62 19.94
C LYS A 201 13.71 7.01 20.16
N GLU A 202 12.75 7.31 19.28
CA GLU A 202 11.36 6.95 19.47
C GLU A 202 10.96 5.63 18.79
N ASN A 203 11.63 5.27 17.70
CA ASN A 203 11.23 4.12 16.91
C ASN A 203 11.67 2.81 17.60
N ASN A 204 10.74 1.87 17.74
CA ASN A 204 11.01 0.53 18.27
C ASN A 204 11.32 -0.50 17.17
N TRP A 205 11.20 -0.13 15.89
CA TRP A 205 11.23 -1.08 14.77
C TRP A 205 12.63 -1.64 14.46
N SER A 206 13.69 -1.10 15.07
CA SER A 206 15.06 -1.50 14.74
C SER A 206 16.08 -1.13 15.82
N LYS A 207 15.74 -1.27 17.10
CA LYS A 207 16.76 -1.20 18.16
C LYS A 207 17.70 -2.40 17.98
N VAL A 208 18.83 -2.17 17.32
CA VAL A 208 20.01 -3.03 17.47
C VAL A 208 20.28 -3.00 18.97
N LYS A 209 19.99 -4.10 19.67
CA LYS A 209 20.47 -4.27 21.04
C LYS A 209 21.99 -4.22 20.92
N GLY A 210 22.58 -3.09 21.32
CA GLY A 210 24.00 -3.01 21.63
C GLY A 210 24.35 -3.94 22.77
#